data_AF-A0A1Q7C5R5-F1
#
_entry.id   AF-A0A1Q7C5R5-F1
#
_cell.length_a   1.000
_cell.length_b   1.000
_cell.length_c   1.000
_cell.angle_alpha   90.00
_cell.angle_beta   90.00
_cell.angle_gamma   90.00
#
_symmetry.space_group_name_H-M   'P 1'
#
loop_
_entity.id
_entity.type
_entity.pdbx_description
1 polymer ?
#
loop_
_entity_poly.entity_id
_entity_poly.type
_entity_poly.pdbx_seq_one_letter_code
_entity_poly.pdbx_strand_id
1 'polypeptide(L)'
;MKILAVFGISLAAIALTTAPAIAADAHGNHEAYVWVVAGDTAIAPDGSTIFIRGRGTLEAGPGGSATGGGVFSIAGGAAGNWTATSVEGFVSYGTSLPGSGLPGPPATGGMAKLRVSFDNGQEGVLTIFCVIGSPPPSVGEGIHLILGGGPSSEYTDEGKGFTIFILV
;
A
#
# COMPACT_ATOMS: atom_id res chain seq x y z
N MET A 1 -74.84 -24.64 -13.46
CA MET A 1 -74.21 -24.98 -12.18
C MET A 1 -72.76 -25.39 -12.47
N LYS A 2 -71.79 -24.66 -11.89
CA LYS A 2 -70.34 -24.96 -11.73
C LYS A 2 -69.44 -24.87 -12.99
N ILE A 3 -68.23 -24.30 -13.00
CA ILE A 3 -67.37 -23.51 -12.08
C ILE A 3 -66.38 -22.74 -13.00
N LEU A 4 -66.12 -21.45 -12.73
CA LEU A 4 -64.99 -20.67 -13.28
C LEU A 4 -63.66 -21.23 -12.73
N ALA A 5 -62.70 -21.56 -13.58
CA ALA A 5 -61.31 -21.78 -13.18
C ALA A 5 -60.51 -20.48 -13.36
N VAL A 6 -60.32 -19.76 -12.26
CA VAL A 6 -59.43 -18.61 -12.16
C VAL A 6 -57.99 -19.13 -12.12
N PHE A 7 -57.16 -18.77 -13.09
CA PHE A 7 -55.72 -18.99 -13.03
C PHE A 7 -55.11 -18.01 -12.02
N GLY A 8 -54.88 -18.47 -10.79
CA GLY A 8 -54.07 -17.75 -9.82
C GLY A 8 -52.59 -17.90 -10.15
N ILE A 9 -51.94 -16.82 -10.58
CA ILE A 9 -50.47 -16.74 -10.62
C ILE A 9 -50.02 -16.60 -9.16
N SER A 10 -49.57 -17.71 -8.56
CA SER A 10 -49.00 -17.70 -7.22
C SER A 10 -47.61 -17.06 -7.30
N LEU A 11 -47.46 -15.89 -6.66
CA LEU A 11 -46.17 -15.23 -6.46
C LEU A 11 -45.41 -16.00 -5.38
N ALA A 12 -44.73 -17.09 -5.78
CA ALA A 12 -43.87 -17.85 -4.89
C ALA A 12 -42.70 -16.96 -4.45
N ALA A 13 -42.77 -16.45 -3.22
CA ALA A 13 -41.68 -15.72 -2.58
C ALA A 13 -40.48 -16.67 -2.41
N ILE A 14 -39.46 -16.49 -3.25
CA ILE A 14 -38.15 -17.10 -3.02
C ILE A 14 -37.52 -16.32 -1.87
N ALA A 15 -37.62 -16.87 -0.66
CA ALA A 15 -36.78 -16.45 0.45
C ALA A 15 -35.33 -16.88 0.14
N LEU A 16 -34.61 -16.07 -0.65
CA LEU A 16 -33.15 -16.16 -0.68
C LEU A 16 -32.66 -15.68 0.69
N THR A 17 -32.39 -16.63 1.58
CA THR A 17 -31.54 -16.35 2.73
C THR A 17 -30.16 -16.02 2.17
N THR A 18 -29.84 -14.74 2.04
CA THR A 18 -28.49 -14.29 1.76
C THR A 18 -27.64 -14.63 2.99
N ALA A 19 -27.11 -15.85 3.05
CA ALA A 19 -25.98 -16.11 3.92
C ALA A 19 -24.89 -15.10 3.53
N PRO A 20 -24.28 -14.38 4.48
CA PRO A 20 -23.15 -13.52 4.15
C PRO A 20 -22.10 -14.41 3.48
N ALA A 21 -21.78 -14.13 2.22
CA ALA A 21 -20.62 -14.71 1.59
C ALA A 21 -19.41 -14.20 2.36
N ILE A 22 -18.79 -15.05 3.17
CA ILE A 22 -17.50 -14.76 3.76
C ILE A 22 -16.53 -14.78 2.59
N ALA A 23 -16.12 -13.59 2.13
CA ALA A 23 -15.07 -13.47 1.14
C ALA A 23 -13.81 -14.15 1.68
N ALA A 24 -13.20 -15.01 0.86
CA ALA A 24 -11.94 -15.66 1.21
C ALA A 24 -10.88 -14.59 1.53
N ASP A 25 -9.99 -14.92 2.47
CA ASP A 25 -8.89 -14.07 2.95
C ASP A 25 -8.25 -13.26 1.82
N ALA A 26 -8.19 -11.95 2.02
CA ALA A 26 -7.75 -10.99 1.02
C ALA A 26 -6.22 -11.02 0.77
N HIS A 27 -5.55 -12.17 0.75
CA HIS A 27 -4.12 -12.33 0.42
C HIS A 27 -3.18 -11.30 1.09
N GLY A 28 -3.41 -10.96 2.35
CA GLY A 28 -2.64 -9.94 3.08
C GLY A 28 -3.12 -8.49 2.90
N ASN A 29 -4.06 -8.20 2.01
CA ASN A 29 -4.52 -6.84 1.72
C ASN A 29 -5.48 -6.24 2.75
N HIS A 30 -5.78 -6.97 3.83
CA HIS A 30 -6.65 -6.55 4.93
C HIS A 30 -5.94 -6.73 6.30
N GLU A 31 -4.62 -6.94 6.29
CA GLU A 31 -3.80 -7.18 7.48
C GLU A 31 -3.12 -5.91 7.99
N ALA A 32 -2.59 -5.96 9.21
CA ALA A 32 -1.73 -4.93 9.78
C ALA A 32 -0.25 -5.22 9.49
N TYR A 33 0.50 -4.20 9.12
CA TYR A 33 1.93 -4.32 8.85
C TYR A 33 2.74 -3.23 9.55
N VAL A 34 3.92 -3.58 10.04
CA VAL A 34 5.01 -2.61 10.20
C VAL A 34 5.62 -2.38 8.82
N TRP A 35 5.77 -1.12 8.43
CA TRP A 35 6.54 -0.74 7.25
C TRP A 35 7.87 -0.12 7.67
N VAL A 36 8.92 -0.40 6.90
CA VAL A 36 10.27 0.15 7.13
C VAL A 36 10.85 0.62 5.81
N VAL A 37 11.42 1.82 5.82
CA VAL A 37 12.31 2.36 4.78
C VAL A 37 13.67 2.52 5.43
N ALA A 38 14.64 1.68 5.08
CA ALA A 38 15.91 1.60 5.80
C ALA A 38 16.81 2.82 5.56
N GLY A 39 16.65 3.48 4.42
CA GLY A 39 17.43 4.64 4.01
C GLY A 39 17.53 4.65 2.50
N ASP A 40 16.45 5.06 1.86
CA ASP A 40 16.21 4.86 0.44
C ASP A 40 16.32 6.18 -0.29
N THR A 41 16.83 6.12 -1.52
CA THR A 41 16.93 7.29 -2.38
C THR A 41 15.97 7.20 -3.56
N ALA A 42 15.37 8.32 -3.95
CA ALA A 42 14.63 8.44 -5.19
C ALA A 42 15.10 9.68 -5.97
N ILE A 43 14.96 9.63 -7.29
CA ILE A 43 15.49 10.62 -8.21
C ILE A 43 14.32 11.30 -8.95
N ALA A 44 14.38 12.63 -9.06
CA ALA A 44 13.43 13.41 -9.82
C ALA A 44 13.89 13.61 -11.28
N PRO A 45 13.01 13.98 -12.22
CA PRO A 45 13.35 14.27 -13.62
C PRO A 45 14.48 15.28 -13.85
N ASP A 46 14.71 16.19 -12.91
CA ASP A 46 15.83 17.16 -12.97
C ASP A 46 17.16 16.60 -12.47
N GLY A 47 17.19 15.32 -12.09
CA GLY A 47 18.35 14.62 -11.54
C GLY A 47 18.60 14.87 -10.06
N SER A 48 17.78 15.70 -9.39
CA SER A 48 17.87 15.88 -7.94
C SER A 48 17.48 14.59 -7.22
N THR A 49 18.09 14.36 -6.07
CA THR A 49 17.87 13.16 -5.27
C THR A 49 17.31 13.51 -3.91
N ILE A 50 16.35 12.70 -3.46
CA ILE A 50 15.89 12.68 -2.08
C ILE A 50 16.35 11.40 -1.42
N PHE A 51 16.70 11.50 -0.14
CA PHE A 51 16.89 10.39 0.77
C PHE A 51 15.75 10.39 1.79
N ILE A 52 15.14 9.24 2.04
CA ILE A 52 14.12 9.02 3.07
C ILE A 52 14.48 7.80 3.91
N ARG A 53 14.33 7.94 5.23
CA ARG A 53 14.34 6.84 6.17
C ARG A 53 13.12 6.96 7.09
N GLY A 54 12.51 5.84 7.43
CA GLY A 54 11.39 5.87 8.36
C GLY A 54 10.87 4.49 8.72
N ARG A 55 9.94 4.48 9.69
CA ARG A 55 9.20 3.29 10.08
C ARG A 55 7.84 3.67 10.64
N GLY A 56 6.92 2.74 10.60
CA GLY A 56 5.60 2.91 11.19
C GLY A 56 4.74 1.69 11.03
N THR A 57 3.44 1.86 11.23
CA THR A 57 2.45 0.82 10.96
C THR A 57 1.46 1.27 9.91
N LEU A 58 0.83 0.31 9.24
CA LEU A 58 -0.31 0.52 8.38
C LEU A 58 -1.34 -0.59 8.59
N GLU A 59 -2.60 -0.26 8.40
CA GLU A 59 -3.70 -1.21 8.24
C GLU A 59 -4.02 -1.29 6.74
N ALA A 60 -3.95 -2.48 6.16
CA ALA A 60 -4.27 -2.66 4.75
C ALA A 60 -5.79 -2.70 4.53
N GLY A 61 -6.23 -2.21 3.37
CA GLY A 61 -7.64 -2.21 2.97
C GLY A 61 -8.28 -0.81 2.94
N PRO A 62 -9.54 -0.70 2.47
CA PRO A 62 -10.22 0.59 2.34
C PRO A 62 -10.37 1.30 3.69
N GLY A 63 -9.88 2.54 3.77
CA GLY A 63 -9.94 3.34 5.00
C GLY A 63 -8.88 3.00 6.05
N GLY A 64 -7.85 2.24 5.67
CA GLY A 64 -6.72 1.90 6.52
C GLY A 64 -5.98 3.13 7.08
N SER A 65 -5.56 3.03 8.34
CA SER A 65 -4.74 4.05 9.00
C SER A 65 -3.25 3.79 8.78
N ALA A 66 -2.45 4.86 8.70
CA ALA A 66 -1.00 4.78 8.75
C ALA A 66 -0.50 5.59 9.94
N THR A 67 0.56 5.10 10.59
CA THR A 67 1.29 5.83 11.63
C THR A 67 2.78 5.84 11.29
N GLY A 68 3.55 6.64 12.02
CA GLY A 68 5.01 6.66 11.93
C GLY A 68 5.51 7.75 11.00
N GLY A 69 6.78 7.64 10.63
CA GLY A 69 7.49 8.69 9.91
C GLY A 69 8.99 8.49 9.99
N GLY A 70 9.73 9.56 9.77
CA GLY A 70 11.17 9.55 9.92
C GLY A 70 11.81 10.83 9.39
N VAL A 71 12.97 10.68 8.77
CA VAL A 71 13.79 11.80 8.30
C VAL A 71 13.91 11.80 6.79
N PHE A 72 14.09 12.98 6.22
CA PHE A 72 14.39 13.16 4.80
C PHE A 72 15.52 14.17 4.60
N SER A 73 16.17 14.08 3.45
CA SER A 73 17.08 15.11 2.95
C SER A 73 17.10 15.14 1.44
N ILE A 74 17.05 16.32 0.85
CA ILE A 74 17.26 16.56 -0.58
C ILE A 74 18.72 16.98 -0.79
N ALA A 75 19.41 16.39 -1.77
CA ALA A 75 20.80 16.72 -2.05
C ALA A 75 20.97 18.22 -2.34
N GLY A 76 21.77 18.91 -1.53
CA GLY A 76 21.99 20.36 -1.63
C GLY A 76 20.78 21.23 -1.24
N GLY A 77 19.73 20.63 -0.67
CA GLY A 77 18.47 21.28 -0.35
C GLY A 77 18.05 21.13 1.10
N ALA A 78 16.74 20.98 1.31
CA ALA A 78 16.13 20.88 2.63
C ALA A 78 16.33 19.50 3.26
N ALA A 79 16.33 19.46 4.59
CA ALA A 79 16.26 18.24 5.38
C ALA A 79 15.35 18.46 6.59
N GLY A 80 14.77 17.40 7.12
CA GLY A 80 13.85 17.49 8.25
C GLY A 80 13.15 16.17 8.54
N ASN A 81 12.01 16.24 9.22
CA ASN A 81 11.17 15.07 9.46
C ASN A 81 9.96 15.05 8.54
N TRP A 82 9.38 13.86 8.44
CA TRP A 82 8.12 13.59 7.78
C TRP A 82 7.30 12.61 8.61
N THR A 83 5.98 12.66 8.45
CA THR A 83 5.02 11.82 9.16
C THR A 83 4.02 11.23 8.18
N ALA A 84 3.76 9.91 8.28
CA ALA A 84 2.67 9.25 7.56
C ALA A 84 1.33 9.58 8.21
N THR A 85 0.33 9.95 7.40
CA THR A 85 -0.97 10.43 7.90
C THR A 85 -2.13 9.51 7.55
N SER A 86 -2.05 8.77 6.44
CA SER A 86 -3.08 7.79 6.04
C SER A 86 -2.57 6.82 4.96
N VAL A 87 -3.26 5.69 4.79
CA VAL A 87 -3.05 4.76 3.67
C VAL A 87 -3.96 5.15 2.51
N GLU A 88 -3.40 5.34 1.32
CA GLU A 88 -4.17 5.45 0.08
C GLU A 88 -4.42 4.10 -0.60
N GLY A 89 -3.51 3.16 -0.39
CA GLY A 89 -3.64 1.80 -0.89
C GLY A 89 -2.51 0.91 -0.44
N PHE A 90 -2.80 -0.39 -0.39
CA PHE A 90 -1.81 -1.44 -0.16
C PHE A 90 -2.08 -2.59 -1.12
N VAL A 91 -1.01 -3.13 -1.70
CA VAL A 91 -1.05 -4.36 -2.49
C VAL A 91 0.04 -5.29 -1.96
N SER A 92 -0.36 -6.41 -1.38
CA SER A 92 0.52 -7.50 -0.97
C SER A 92 1.05 -8.23 -2.20
N TYR A 93 2.35 -8.49 -2.22
CA TYR A 93 3.00 -9.37 -3.19
C TYR A 93 3.26 -10.77 -2.61
N GLY A 94 2.97 -10.98 -1.33
CA GLY A 94 3.18 -12.24 -0.60
C GLY A 94 4.48 -12.29 0.22
N THR A 95 4.64 -13.35 1.01
CA THR A 95 5.71 -13.53 2.01
C THR A 95 6.84 -14.45 1.58
N SER A 96 6.68 -15.19 0.48
CA SER A 96 7.67 -16.17 0.02
C SER A 96 8.66 -15.56 -0.95
N LEU A 97 9.96 -15.73 -0.71
CA LEU A 97 10.98 -15.45 -1.73
C LEU A 97 10.84 -16.48 -2.87
N PRO A 98 10.86 -16.06 -4.16
CA PRO A 98 10.81 -16.99 -5.28
C PRO A 98 11.85 -18.12 -5.15
N GLY A 99 11.39 -19.38 -5.14
CA GLY A 99 12.25 -20.56 -5.06
C GLY A 99 12.77 -20.94 -3.67
N SER A 100 12.38 -20.24 -2.60
CA SER A 100 13.00 -20.44 -1.28
C SER A 100 12.58 -21.71 -0.53
N GLY A 101 11.40 -22.30 -0.78
CA GLY A 101 10.94 -23.51 -0.07
C GLY A 101 10.85 -23.39 1.46
N LEU A 102 11.19 -22.23 2.02
CA LEU A 102 11.20 -21.92 3.43
C LEU A 102 9.80 -21.44 3.85
N PRO A 103 9.31 -21.81 5.04
CA PRO A 103 8.16 -21.13 5.62
C PRO A 103 8.49 -19.64 5.67
N GLY A 104 7.59 -18.82 5.11
CA GLY A 104 7.86 -17.42 4.85
C GLY A 104 8.35 -16.71 6.12
N PRO A 105 9.43 -15.90 6.05
CA PRO A 105 9.71 -14.97 7.13
C PRO A 105 8.49 -14.05 7.36
N PRO A 106 8.35 -13.36 8.51
CA PRO A 106 7.24 -12.42 8.70
C PRO A 106 7.29 -11.23 7.71
N ALA A 107 8.33 -11.17 6.87
CA ALA A 107 8.49 -10.21 5.79
C ALA A 107 7.52 -10.49 4.63
N THR A 108 6.71 -9.50 4.33
CA THR A 108 5.78 -9.46 3.20
C THR A 108 6.30 -8.43 2.20
N GLY A 109 6.33 -8.81 0.92
CA GLY A 109 6.52 -7.84 -0.16
C GLY A 109 5.21 -7.12 -0.46
N GLY A 110 5.31 -5.94 -1.06
CA GLY A 110 4.12 -5.18 -1.40
C GLY A 110 4.41 -3.79 -1.90
N MET A 111 3.33 -3.08 -2.18
CA MET A 111 3.31 -1.64 -2.46
C MET A 111 2.36 -0.96 -1.50
N ALA A 112 2.89 -0.07 -0.66
CA ALA A 112 2.09 0.83 0.17
C ALA A 112 2.13 2.24 -0.40
N LYS A 113 0.98 2.89 -0.55
CA LYS A 113 0.86 4.33 -0.83
C LYS A 113 0.39 5.04 0.42
N LEU A 114 1.23 5.91 0.95
CA LEU A 114 0.99 6.63 2.20
C LEU A 114 0.89 8.13 1.90
N ARG A 115 -0.14 8.80 2.39
CA ARG A 115 -0.08 10.27 2.51
C ARG A 115 0.94 10.62 3.58
N VAL A 116 1.72 11.65 3.30
CA VAL A 116 2.79 12.12 4.18
C VAL A 116 2.75 13.63 4.31
N SER A 117 3.16 14.11 5.47
CA SER A 117 3.35 15.54 5.78
C SER A 117 4.80 15.76 6.22
N PHE A 118 5.40 16.87 5.79
CA PHE A 118 6.78 17.24 6.08
C PHE A 118 6.83 18.49 6.96
N ASP A 119 7.86 18.60 7.80
CA ASP A 119 8.01 19.73 8.74
C ASP A 119 8.19 21.08 8.04
N ASN A 120 8.56 21.07 6.76
CA ASN A 120 8.64 22.26 5.92
C ASN A 120 7.30 22.71 5.33
N GLY A 121 6.19 22.06 5.73
CA GLY A 121 4.83 22.36 5.30
C GLY A 121 4.42 21.71 3.98
N GLN A 122 5.30 20.91 3.35
CA GLN A 122 4.93 20.13 2.16
C GLN A 122 4.09 18.90 2.55
N GLU A 123 3.18 18.54 1.67
CA GLU A 123 2.42 17.29 1.74
C GLU A 123 2.69 16.48 0.48
N GLY A 124 2.52 15.17 0.57
CA GLY A 124 2.76 14.31 -0.57
C GLY A 124 2.25 12.90 -0.41
N VAL A 125 2.59 12.08 -1.41
CA VAL A 125 2.34 10.63 -1.39
C VAL A 125 3.68 9.92 -1.48
N LEU A 126 4.01 9.16 -0.45
CA LEU A 126 5.13 8.23 -0.40
C LEU A 126 4.64 6.85 -0.82
N THR A 127 5.17 6.32 -1.91
CA THR A 127 4.98 4.91 -2.28
C THR A 127 6.20 4.11 -1.85
N ILE A 128 6.00 3.01 -1.15
CA ILE A 128 7.05 2.10 -0.66
C ILE A 128 6.89 0.77 -1.41
N PHE A 129 7.97 0.27 -2.00
CA PHE A 129 7.99 -0.96 -2.80
C PHE A 129 8.97 -1.97 -2.23
N CYS A 130 8.44 -3.11 -1.76
CA CYS A 130 9.22 -4.26 -1.34
C CYS A 130 9.00 -5.40 -2.33
N VAL A 131 10.03 -5.85 -3.05
CA VAL A 131 9.91 -6.80 -4.17
C VAL A 131 9.91 -8.28 -3.77
N ILE A 132 9.74 -8.58 -2.48
CA ILE A 132 9.50 -9.95 -1.99
C ILE A 132 8.19 -10.49 -2.59
N GLY A 133 8.09 -11.80 -2.82
CA GLY A 133 6.87 -12.41 -3.36
C GLY A 133 6.78 -12.34 -4.88
N SER A 134 5.64 -11.90 -5.40
CA SER A 134 5.32 -11.80 -6.83
C SER A 134 5.02 -10.34 -7.27
N PRO A 135 6.01 -9.43 -7.19
CA PRO A 135 5.83 -8.05 -7.63
C PRO A 135 5.58 -7.97 -9.15
N PRO A 136 4.91 -6.91 -9.65
CA PRO A 136 4.88 -6.61 -11.07
C PRO A 136 6.30 -6.46 -11.64
N PRO A 137 6.58 -6.90 -12.89
CA PRO A 137 7.93 -6.84 -13.47
C PRO A 137 8.54 -5.44 -13.61
N SER A 138 7.71 -4.39 -13.53
CA SER A 138 8.11 -3.00 -13.69
C SER A 138 8.40 -2.27 -12.38
N VAL A 139 8.39 -2.96 -11.24
CA VAL A 139 8.56 -2.36 -9.91
C VAL A 139 9.93 -2.72 -9.35
N GLY A 140 10.70 -1.70 -8.96
CA GLY A 140 11.96 -1.86 -8.24
C GLY A 140 11.75 -1.90 -6.72
N GLU A 141 12.78 -2.34 -6.01
CA GLU A 141 12.86 -2.15 -4.56
C GLU A 141 13.14 -0.68 -4.26
N GLY A 142 12.37 -0.05 -3.38
CA GLY A 142 12.63 1.33 -2.97
C GLY A 142 11.39 2.17 -2.73
N ILE A 143 11.47 3.45 -3.10
CA ILE A 143 10.41 4.43 -2.85
C ILE A 143 10.14 5.33 -4.06
N HIS A 144 8.89 5.80 -4.18
CA HIS A 144 8.55 7.02 -4.91
C HIS A 144 8.00 8.08 -3.96
N LEU A 145 8.25 9.35 -4.23
CA LEU A 145 7.68 10.47 -3.49
C LEU A 145 7.20 11.59 -4.41
N ILE A 146 5.95 11.99 -4.26
CA ILE A 146 5.35 13.12 -5.00
C ILE A 146 4.91 14.20 -4.01
N LEU A 147 5.51 15.39 -4.07
CA LEU A 147 5.26 16.51 -3.13
C LEU A 147 4.39 17.65 -3.70
N GLY A 148 3.87 17.52 -4.92
CA GLY A 148 2.94 18.49 -5.52
C GLY A 148 3.55 19.82 -6.01
N GLY A 149 4.88 19.96 -5.99
CA GLY A 149 5.60 21.18 -6.42
C GLY A 149 5.95 21.27 -7.92
N GLY A 150 5.43 20.36 -8.74
CA GLY A 150 5.80 20.18 -10.16
C GLY A 150 6.85 19.08 -10.37
N PRO A 151 7.36 18.91 -11.61
CA PRO A 151 8.18 17.75 -11.97
C PRO A 151 9.44 17.56 -11.11
N SER A 152 10.11 18.63 -10.68
CA SER A 152 11.28 18.57 -9.79
C SER A 152 10.96 18.09 -8.36
N SER A 153 9.68 17.91 -8.04
CA SER A 153 9.18 17.41 -6.76
C SER A 153 8.54 16.02 -6.89
N GLU A 154 8.78 15.34 -8.01
CA GLU A 154 8.33 13.99 -8.32
C GLU A 154 9.53 13.04 -8.36
N TYR A 155 9.88 12.47 -7.22
CA TYR A 155 10.98 11.50 -7.10
C TYR A 155 10.45 10.11 -7.41
N THR A 156 10.48 9.71 -8.69
CA THR A 156 9.82 8.49 -9.18
C THR A 156 10.76 7.51 -9.89
N ASP A 157 12.07 7.73 -9.80
CA ASP A 157 13.08 6.77 -10.23
C ASP A 157 13.77 6.21 -8.98
N GLU A 158 13.58 4.91 -8.72
CA GLU A 158 14.11 4.24 -7.53
C GLU A 158 15.64 4.17 -7.61
N GLY A 159 16.32 4.80 -6.64
CA GLY A 159 17.77 4.74 -6.55
C GLY A 159 18.25 3.47 -5.84
N LYS A 160 18.84 3.64 -4.65
CA LYS A 160 19.25 2.54 -3.78
C LYS A 160 18.38 2.51 -2.54
N GLY A 161 18.05 1.32 -2.06
CA GLY A 161 17.15 1.21 -0.93
C GLY A 161 16.96 -0.22 -0.43
N PHE A 162 16.32 -0.31 0.73
CA PHE A 162 15.77 -1.55 1.25
C PHE A 162 14.53 -1.22 2.06
N THR A 163 13.41 -1.80 1.66
CA THR A 163 12.12 -1.68 2.31
C THR A 163 11.58 -3.05 2.66
N ILE A 164 10.71 -3.08 3.66
CA ILE A 164 10.08 -4.33 4.09
C ILE A 164 8.76 -4.04 4.78
N PHE A 165 7.77 -4.91 4.57
CA PHE A 165 6.58 -4.98 5.39
C PHE A 165 6.67 -6.19 6.30
N ILE A 166 6.28 -6.06 7.56
CA ILE A 166 6.34 -7.14 8.55
C ILE A 166 4.94 -7.29 9.14
N LEU A 167 4.36 -8.48 9.01
CA LEU A 167 3.02 -8.77 9.55
C LEU A 167 3.00 -8.59 11.08
N VAL A 168 1.92 -7.99 11.60
CA VAL A 168 1.70 -7.71 13.03
C VAL A 168 0.71 -8.69 13.66
#